data_AF-A0A7J2L7B2-F1
#
_entry.id   AF-A0A7J2L7B2-F1
#
_cell.length_a   1.000
_cell.length_b   1.000
_cell.length_c   1.000
_cell.angle_alpha   90.00
_cell.angle_beta   90.00
_cell.angle_gamma   90.00
#
_symmetry.space_group_name_H-M   'P 1'
#
loop_
_entity.id
_entity.type
_entity.pdbx_description
1 polymer ?
#
loop_
_entity_poly.entity_id
_entity_poly.type
_entity_poly.pdbx_seq_one_letter_code
_entity_poly.pdbx_strand_id
1 'polypeptide(L)'
;MKQLNVSVDVHDDASDIEIAFRFTEEIKEIEIPFPGKITVLETEFGKCEVRKEWTEILHCEPPSPFMVGEVTIRTKLKAEGLTETRENITKFSLDIPLAWRTEKVRVEVKLPENTALAEGKLISPSGVDTRLIGRRVVARWYIEDKDVGDVIPIRIFYESLG
;
A
#
# COMPACT_ATOMS: atom_id res chain seq x y z
N MET A 1 1.69 -9.93 -17.68
CA MET A 1 0.48 -9.52 -16.90
C MET A 1 0.91 -8.49 -15.88
N LYS A 2 0.46 -7.23 -16.02
CA LYS A 2 0.86 -6.12 -15.14
C LYS A 2 0.08 -6.20 -13.82
N GLN A 3 0.79 -6.42 -12.72
CA GLN A 3 0.20 -6.64 -11.39
C GLN A 3 0.89 -5.80 -10.31
N LEU A 4 0.10 -5.31 -9.37
CA LEU A 4 0.54 -4.63 -8.16
C LEU A 4 -0.01 -5.39 -6.93
N ASN A 5 0.86 -5.73 -5.99
CA ASN A 5 0.44 -6.25 -4.69
C ASN A 5 0.90 -5.30 -3.60
N VAL A 6 -0.01 -4.92 -2.72
CA VAL A 6 0.26 -4.11 -1.53
C VAL A 6 -0.22 -4.89 -0.31
N SER A 7 0.68 -5.13 0.64
CA SER A 7 0.36 -5.68 1.95
C SER A 7 0.72 -4.66 3.01
N VAL A 8 -0.20 -4.38 3.92
CA VAL A 8 -0.01 -3.43 5.02
C VAL A 8 -0.29 -4.15 6.33
N ASP A 9 0.65 -4.04 7.26
CA ASP A 9 0.49 -4.39 8.66
C ASP A 9 0.47 -3.10 9.48
N VAL A 10 -0.70 -2.75 10.02
CA VAL A 10 -0.91 -1.49 10.74
C VAL A 10 -0.59 -1.70 12.22
N HIS A 11 0.29 -0.85 12.75
CA HIS A 11 0.58 -0.71 14.19
C HIS A 11 0.19 0.69 14.67
N ASP A 12 0.30 0.93 15.97
CA ASP A 12 -0.15 2.18 16.60
C ASP A 12 0.71 3.39 16.20
N ASP A 13 2.01 3.19 16.01
CA ASP A 13 3.01 4.23 15.72
C ASP A 13 3.39 4.30 14.22
N ALA A 14 3.40 3.15 13.56
CA ALA A 14 3.83 3.01 12.17
C ALA A 14 3.12 1.84 11.49
N SER A 15 3.25 1.74 10.18
CA SER A 15 2.78 0.57 9.42
C SER A 15 3.94 -0.04 8.63
N ASP A 16 4.03 -1.36 8.67
CA ASP A 16 4.92 -2.13 7.82
C ASP A 16 4.20 -2.41 6.50
N ILE A 17 4.84 -2.06 5.38
CA ILE A 17 4.22 -2.09 4.05
C ILE A 17 5.15 -2.85 3.13
N GLU A 18 4.59 -3.87 2.47
CA GLU A 18 5.25 -4.58 1.39
C GLU A 18 4.54 -4.25 0.08
N ILE A 19 5.30 -3.74 -0.89
CA ILE A 19 4.83 -3.48 -2.23
C ILE A 19 5.61 -4.34 -3.22
N ALA A 20 4.89 -5.10 -4.02
CA ALA A 20 5.46 -5.91 -5.09
C ALA A 20 4.95 -5.41 -6.45
N PHE A 21 5.89 -4.92 -7.25
CA PHE A 21 5.66 -4.37 -8.59
C PHE A 21 6.19 -5.33 -9.64
N ARG A 22 5.38 -5.65 -10.64
CA ARG A 22 5.88 -6.36 -11.82
C ARG A 22 6.32 -5.36 -12.89
N PHE A 23 7.61 -5.16 -13.03
CA PHE A 23 8.20 -4.42 -14.13
C PHE A 23 8.17 -5.27 -15.41
N THR A 24 7.87 -4.60 -16.51
CA THR A 24 7.91 -5.15 -17.87
C THR A 24 8.93 -4.34 -18.67
N GLU A 25 9.26 -4.78 -19.88
CA GLU A 25 10.22 -4.07 -20.75
C GLU A 25 9.84 -2.60 -21.00
N GLU A 26 8.55 -2.26 -20.93
CA GLU A 26 8.01 -0.92 -21.12
C GLU A 26 8.16 0.00 -19.91
N ILE A 27 8.31 -0.57 -18.69
CA ILE A 27 8.36 0.20 -17.45
C ILE A 27 9.83 0.34 -17.05
N LYS A 28 10.36 1.56 -17.08
CA LYS A 28 11.76 1.84 -16.74
C LYS A 28 11.93 2.45 -15.36
N GLU A 29 10.91 3.13 -14.87
CA GLU A 29 10.89 3.76 -13.57
C GLU A 29 9.44 3.83 -13.06
N ILE A 30 9.30 3.92 -11.75
CA ILE A 30 8.02 4.11 -11.07
C ILE A 30 8.24 5.15 -9.97
N GLU A 31 7.39 6.18 -9.96
CA GLU A 31 7.35 7.17 -8.90
C GLU A 31 6.00 7.10 -8.18
N ILE A 32 6.05 6.88 -6.88
CA ILE A 32 4.86 6.78 -6.03
C ILE A 32 4.96 7.83 -4.94
N PRO A 33 4.16 8.90 -5.04
CA PRO A 33 3.92 9.79 -3.92
C PRO A 33 3.41 9.00 -2.72
N PHE A 34 4.03 9.20 -1.56
CA PHE A 34 3.76 8.46 -0.36
C PHE A 34 3.18 9.41 0.72
N PRO A 35 1.97 9.14 1.25
CA PRO A 35 1.29 10.07 2.14
C PRO A 35 1.86 10.11 3.57
N GLY A 36 2.75 9.20 3.92
CA GLY A 36 3.41 9.11 5.23
C GLY A 36 4.91 9.38 5.15
N LYS A 37 5.58 9.29 6.30
CA LYS A 37 7.03 9.41 6.40
C LYS A 37 7.67 8.02 6.44
N ILE A 38 8.46 7.67 5.43
CA ILE A 38 9.19 6.41 5.28
C ILE A 38 10.43 6.47 6.17
N THR A 39 10.54 5.56 7.12
CA THR A 39 11.66 5.48 8.07
C THR A 39 12.61 4.33 7.79
N VAL A 40 12.13 3.30 7.10
CA VAL A 40 12.91 2.13 6.67
C VAL A 40 12.53 1.80 5.23
N LEU A 41 13.52 1.46 4.41
CA LEU A 41 13.32 0.99 3.03
C LEU A 41 14.29 -0.14 2.72
N GLU A 42 13.74 -1.30 2.37
CA GLU A 42 14.47 -2.48 1.90
C GLU A 42 13.90 -2.89 0.54
N THR A 43 14.76 -3.29 -0.40
CA THR A 43 14.32 -3.66 -1.75
C THR A 43 15.06 -4.88 -2.26
N GLU A 44 14.31 -5.77 -2.89
CA GLU A 44 14.81 -6.96 -3.56
C GLU A 44 14.59 -6.84 -5.08
N PHE A 45 15.54 -7.40 -5.86
CA PHE A 45 15.45 -7.52 -7.32
C PHE A 45 15.26 -6.20 -8.09
N GLY A 46 15.75 -5.09 -7.52
CA GLY A 46 15.70 -3.75 -8.11
C GLY A 46 16.36 -2.72 -7.22
N LYS A 47 16.13 -1.44 -7.53
CA LYS A 47 16.57 -0.32 -6.70
C LYS A 47 15.36 0.55 -6.40
N CYS A 48 15.14 0.85 -5.13
CA CYS A 48 14.21 1.89 -4.74
C CYS A 48 14.89 2.87 -3.78
N GLU A 49 14.52 4.13 -3.89
CA GLU A 49 15.00 5.21 -3.02
C GLU A 49 13.86 6.14 -2.64
N VAL A 50 13.99 6.80 -1.49
CA VAL A 50 13.05 7.85 -1.07
C VAL A 50 13.60 9.19 -1.53
N ARG A 51 12.90 9.84 -2.46
CA ARG A 51 13.16 11.23 -2.85
C ARG A 51 12.25 12.14 -2.04
N LYS A 52 12.82 13.22 -1.51
CA LYS A 52 12.07 14.20 -0.73
C LYS A 52 11.93 15.48 -1.53
N GLU A 53 10.71 15.76 -1.96
CA GLU A 53 10.33 17.03 -2.58
C GLU A 53 9.38 17.78 -1.64
N TRP A 54 8.15 18.04 -2.09
CA TRP A 54 7.04 18.54 -1.30
C TRP A 54 6.32 17.42 -0.52
N THR A 55 6.50 16.17 -0.95
CA THR A 55 6.08 14.93 -0.29
C THR A 55 7.20 13.89 -0.42
N GLU A 56 7.10 12.76 0.29
CA GLU A 56 8.02 11.64 0.06
C GLU A 56 7.60 10.88 -1.18
N ILE A 57 8.55 10.59 -2.06
CA ILE A 57 8.32 9.87 -3.30
C ILE A 57 9.16 8.60 -3.24
N LEU A 58 8.50 7.45 -3.32
CA LEU A 58 9.16 6.17 -3.54
C LEU A 58 9.47 6.04 -5.03
N HIS A 59 10.74 6.19 -5.37
CA HIS A 59 11.25 6.06 -6.74
C HIS A 59 11.89 4.68 -6.91
N CYS A 60 11.39 3.87 -7.83
CA CYS A 60 11.84 2.50 -8.06
C CYS A 60 12.24 2.27 -9.52
N GLU A 61 13.36 1.58 -9.71
CA GLU A 61 13.92 1.20 -11.01
C GLU A 61 14.27 -0.29 -11.06
N PRO A 62 14.13 -0.94 -12.24
CA PRO A 62 14.64 -2.27 -12.46
C PRO A 62 16.17 -2.30 -12.30
N PRO A 63 16.78 -3.47 -12.01
CA PRO A 63 18.23 -3.61 -11.85
C PRO A 63 19.05 -3.19 -13.08
N SER A 64 18.42 -3.18 -14.26
CA SER A 64 19.01 -2.68 -15.51
C SER A 64 17.95 -2.03 -16.40
N PRO A 65 18.24 -0.88 -17.03
CA PRO A 65 17.34 -0.25 -18.00
C PRO A 65 17.19 -1.08 -19.30
N PHE A 66 18.14 -1.98 -19.57
CA PHE A 66 18.16 -2.86 -20.75
C PHE A 66 17.62 -4.27 -20.46
N MET A 67 16.90 -4.44 -19.35
CA MET A 67 16.31 -5.73 -19.02
C MET A 67 15.33 -6.18 -20.11
N VAL A 68 15.42 -7.47 -20.45
CA VAL A 68 14.50 -8.19 -21.34
C VAL A 68 13.65 -9.13 -20.48
N GLY A 69 12.36 -9.17 -20.71
CA GLY A 69 11.38 -9.93 -19.92
C GLY A 69 10.73 -9.16 -18.78
N GLU A 70 10.36 -9.87 -17.72
CA GLU A 70 9.64 -9.33 -16.56
C GLU A 70 10.45 -9.54 -15.27
N VAL A 71 10.51 -8.53 -14.39
CA VAL A 71 11.03 -8.68 -13.02
C VAL A 71 9.96 -8.27 -12.03
N THR A 72 9.94 -8.91 -10.86
CA THR A 72 9.14 -8.43 -9.73
C THR A 72 10.06 -7.76 -8.73
N ILE A 73 9.97 -6.44 -8.61
CA ILE A 73 10.63 -5.70 -7.53
C ILE A 73 9.75 -5.84 -6.29
N ARG A 74 10.35 -6.22 -5.17
CA ARG A 74 9.68 -6.23 -3.87
C ARG A 74 10.33 -5.21 -2.97
N THR A 75 9.51 -4.36 -2.39
CA THR A 75 9.95 -3.28 -1.52
C THR A 75 9.22 -3.38 -0.21
N LYS A 76 9.98 -3.44 0.88
CA LYS A 76 9.46 -3.37 2.25
C LYS A 76 9.81 -2.01 2.82
N LEU A 77 8.83 -1.35 3.40
CA LEU A 77 9.01 -0.05 4.02
C LEU A 77 8.25 0.05 5.34
N LYS A 78 8.78 0.87 6.24
CA LYS A 78 8.08 1.27 7.47
C LYS A 78 7.67 2.73 7.33
N ALA A 79 6.39 3.03 7.54
CA ALA A 79 5.86 4.38 7.37
C ALA A 79 5.08 4.88 8.60
N GLU A 80 5.35 6.13 8.98
CA GLU A 80 4.65 6.86 10.03
C GLU A 80 3.58 7.79 9.44
N GLY A 81 2.56 8.15 10.23
CA GLY A 81 1.56 9.16 9.85
C GLY A 81 0.44 8.68 8.92
N LEU A 82 0.26 7.36 8.77
CA LEU A 82 -0.84 6.77 7.99
C LEU A 82 -2.13 6.60 8.80
N THR A 83 -2.08 6.82 10.11
CA THR A 83 -3.21 6.71 11.03
C THR A 83 -3.51 8.06 11.67
N GLU A 84 -4.79 8.39 11.83
CA GLU A 84 -5.26 9.56 12.56
C GLU A 84 -6.38 9.15 13.52
N THR A 85 -6.21 9.42 14.82
CA THR A 85 -7.22 9.11 15.84
C THR A 85 -7.98 10.36 16.26
N ARG A 86 -9.31 10.28 16.27
CA ARG A 86 -10.19 11.31 16.85
C ARG A 86 -11.18 10.62 17.78
N GLU A 87 -11.23 11.10 19.03
CA GLU A 87 -11.99 10.48 20.11
C GLU A 87 -11.56 9.01 20.32
N ASN A 88 -12.39 8.05 19.93
CA ASN A 88 -12.12 6.61 20.02
C ASN A 88 -11.96 5.92 18.65
N ILE A 89 -12.09 6.66 17.54
CA ILE A 89 -12.02 6.12 16.18
C ILE A 89 -10.68 6.49 15.55
N THR A 90 -9.93 5.48 15.13
CA THR A 90 -8.72 5.62 14.33
C THR A 90 -9.03 5.38 12.85
N LYS A 91 -8.52 6.27 12.01
CA LYS A 91 -8.62 6.19 10.56
C LYS A 91 -7.25 5.83 9.99
N PHE A 92 -7.12 4.66 9.38
CA PHE A 92 -6.00 4.34 8.50
C PHE A 92 -6.26 4.89 7.09
N SER A 93 -5.26 5.53 6.49
CA SER A 93 -5.33 6.11 5.14
C SER A 93 -4.07 5.83 4.34
N LEU A 94 -4.23 5.22 3.17
CA LEU A 94 -3.16 5.05 2.18
C LEU A 94 -3.73 5.29 0.78
N ASP A 95 -3.09 6.16 0.01
CA ASP A 95 -3.40 6.35 -1.40
C ASP A 95 -2.38 5.60 -2.24
N ILE A 96 -2.88 4.74 -3.13
CA ILE A 96 -2.05 3.94 -4.04
C ILE A 96 -2.26 4.50 -5.45
N PRO A 97 -1.38 5.39 -5.93
CA PRO A 97 -1.43 5.89 -7.30
C PRO A 97 -0.91 4.84 -8.28
N LEU A 98 -1.57 4.73 -9.44
CA LEU A 98 -1.17 3.82 -10.51
C LEU A 98 -0.35 4.58 -11.55
N ALA A 99 0.97 4.39 -11.51
CA ALA A 99 1.90 5.00 -12.46
C ALA A 99 1.96 4.29 -13.82
N TRP A 100 1.32 3.12 -13.97
CA TRP A 100 1.20 2.38 -15.22
C TRP A 100 -0.12 1.59 -15.26
N ARG A 101 -0.55 1.23 -16.47
CA ARG A 101 -1.74 0.40 -16.67
C ARG A 101 -1.57 -0.94 -15.94
N THR A 102 -2.45 -1.22 -14.99
CA THR A 102 -2.34 -2.37 -14.10
C THR A 102 -3.59 -3.24 -14.24
N GLU A 103 -3.41 -4.48 -14.69
CA GLU A 103 -4.52 -5.42 -14.90
C GLU A 103 -5.11 -5.90 -13.57
N LYS A 104 -4.26 -6.08 -12.56
CA LYS A 104 -4.66 -6.61 -11.25
C LYS A 104 -3.94 -5.89 -10.12
N VAL A 105 -4.72 -5.36 -9.18
CA VAL A 105 -4.24 -4.83 -7.91
C VAL A 105 -4.80 -5.68 -6.79
N ARG A 106 -3.91 -6.17 -5.92
CA ARG A 106 -4.28 -6.83 -4.67
C ARG A 106 -3.83 -5.97 -3.51
N VAL A 107 -4.75 -5.65 -2.62
CA VAL A 107 -4.45 -4.92 -1.39
C VAL A 107 -4.89 -5.76 -0.21
N GLU A 108 -4.01 -5.99 0.74
CA GLU A 108 -4.32 -6.58 2.04
C GLU A 108 -3.90 -5.59 3.13
N VAL A 109 -4.81 -5.29 4.06
CA VAL A 109 -4.51 -4.46 5.23
C VAL A 109 -4.90 -5.24 6.48
N LYS A 110 -3.94 -5.42 7.38
CA LYS A 110 -4.14 -6.03 8.69
C LYS A 110 -4.16 -4.91 9.73
N LEU A 111 -5.29 -4.75 10.41
CA LEU A 111 -5.43 -3.77 11.49
C LEU A 111 -4.70 -4.24 12.76
N PRO A 112 -4.41 -3.35 13.72
CA PRO A 112 -3.83 -3.75 15.00
C PRO A 112 -4.67 -4.83 15.70
N GLU A 113 -4.04 -5.60 16.60
CA GLU A 113 -4.76 -6.56 17.44
C GLU A 113 -5.81 -5.87 18.32
N ASN A 114 -6.86 -6.62 18.67
CA ASN A 114 -7.94 -6.14 19.54
C ASN A 114 -8.62 -4.88 19.00
N THR A 115 -8.79 -4.80 17.68
CA THR A 115 -9.55 -3.73 17.02
C THR A 115 -10.82 -4.26 16.38
N ALA A 116 -11.82 -3.40 16.25
CA ALA A 116 -13.03 -3.63 15.46
C ALA A 116 -13.22 -2.52 14.44
N LEU A 117 -13.94 -2.81 13.35
CA LEU A 117 -14.34 -1.78 12.39
C LEU A 117 -15.34 -0.83 13.05
N ALA A 118 -15.15 0.47 12.86
CA ALA A 118 -16.00 1.50 13.45
C ALA A 118 -17.41 1.46 12.85
N GLU A 119 -18.42 1.42 13.71
CA GLU A 119 -19.82 1.32 13.27
C GLU A 119 -20.26 2.55 12.47
N GLY A 120 -21.02 2.33 11.39
CA GLY A 120 -21.54 3.41 10.54
C GLY A 120 -20.50 4.15 9.69
N LYS A 121 -19.22 3.74 9.71
CA LYS A 121 -18.18 4.30 8.84
C LYS A 121 -18.00 3.45 7.58
N LEU A 122 -17.87 4.12 6.44
CA LEU A 122 -17.60 3.45 5.16
C LEU A 122 -16.13 3.08 5.04
N ILE A 123 -15.87 1.87 4.54
CA ILE A 123 -14.54 1.41 4.14
C ILE A 123 -14.38 1.69 2.64
N SER A 124 -13.21 2.22 2.26
CA SER A 124 -12.89 2.55 0.88
C SER A 124 -11.68 1.76 0.38
N PRO A 125 -11.68 1.31 -0.88
CA PRO A 125 -12.81 1.32 -1.80
C PRO A 125 -13.90 0.29 -1.40
N SER A 126 -15.09 0.37 -2.01
CA SER A 126 -16.14 -0.65 -1.82
C SER A 126 -15.71 -2.03 -2.34
N GLY A 127 -16.42 -3.08 -1.92
CA GLY A 127 -16.12 -4.46 -2.35
C GLY A 127 -14.98 -5.11 -1.57
N VAL A 128 -14.72 -4.63 -0.35
CA VAL A 128 -13.74 -5.21 0.58
C VAL A 128 -14.22 -6.59 1.09
N ASP A 129 -13.32 -7.58 1.08
CA ASP A 129 -13.47 -8.84 1.82
C ASP A 129 -12.82 -8.67 3.20
N THR A 130 -13.64 -8.52 4.24
CA THR A 130 -13.17 -8.38 5.62
C THR A 130 -13.29 -9.70 6.37
N ARG A 131 -12.21 -10.12 7.02
CA ARG A 131 -12.16 -11.35 7.82
C ARG A 131 -11.51 -11.10 9.17
N LEU A 132 -11.93 -11.86 10.17
CA LEU A 132 -11.21 -11.95 11.44
C LEU A 132 -10.21 -13.12 11.35
N ILE A 133 -8.93 -12.82 11.44
CA ILE A 133 -7.86 -13.83 11.47
C ILE A 133 -7.15 -13.71 12.82
N GLY A 134 -7.39 -14.69 13.70
CA GLY A 134 -6.96 -14.59 15.10
C GLY A 134 -7.66 -13.43 15.80
N ARG A 135 -6.89 -12.46 16.31
CA ARG A 135 -7.38 -11.24 16.97
C ARG A 135 -7.32 -9.99 16.09
N ARG A 136 -7.11 -10.17 14.78
CA ARG A 136 -6.88 -9.07 13.84
C ARG A 136 -7.95 -9.06 12.76
N VAL A 137 -8.45 -7.86 12.47
CA VAL A 137 -9.26 -7.61 11.29
C VAL A 137 -8.33 -7.51 10.08
N VAL A 138 -8.65 -8.26 9.03
CA VAL A 138 -7.94 -8.25 7.75
C VAL A 138 -8.92 -7.83 6.66
N ALA A 139 -8.58 -6.75 5.96
CA ALA A 139 -9.35 -6.21 4.85
C ALA A 139 -8.61 -6.49 3.53
N ARG A 140 -9.31 -7.06 2.55
CA ARG A 140 -8.75 -7.43 1.25
C ARG A 140 -9.52 -6.80 0.10
N TRP A 141 -8.79 -6.32 -0.89
CA TRP A 141 -9.32 -5.85 -2.15
C TRP A 141 -8.66 -6.58 -3.31
N TYR A 142 -9.49 -6.94 -4.29
CA TYR A 142 -9.08 -7.43 -5.59
C TYR A 142 -9.70 -6.49 -6.61
N ILE A 143 -8.86 -5.67 -7.24
CA ILE A 143 -9.27 -4.60 -8.14
C ILE A 143 -8.66 -4.90 -9.50
N GLU A 144 -9.46 -4.82 -10.55
CA GLU A 144 -9.02 -5.13 -11.92
C GLU A 144 -9.06 -3.88 -12.80
N ASP A 145 -8.30 -3.94 -13.89
CA ASP A 145 -8.29 -2.98 -14.99
C ASP A 145 -8.19 -1.51 -14.56
N LYS A 146 -7.00 -1.13 -14.11
CA LYS A 146 -6.66 0.26 -13.74
C LYS A 146 -5.80 0.95 -14.77
N ASP A 147 -6.13 2.20 -15.03
CA ASP A 147 -5.42 3.05 -15.97
C ASP A 147 -4.35 3.91 -15.28
N VAL A 148 -3.47 4.49 -16.09
CA VAL A 148 -2.45 5.43 -15.61
C VAL A 148 -3.13 6.65 -15.01
N GLY A 149 -2.72 7.05 -13.80
CA GLY A 149 -3.29 8.19 -13.09
C GLY A 149 -4.49 7.86 -12.20
N ASP A 150 -4.99 6.61 -12.24
CA ASP A 150 -5.95 6.15 -11.24
C ASP A 150 -5.31 6.18 -9.84
N VAL A 151 -6.14 6.42 -8.83
CA VAL A 151 -5.74 6.32 -7.42
C VAL A 151 -6.69 5.36 -6.72
N ILE A 152 -6.14 4.40 -5.96
CA ILE A 152 -6.92 3.52 -5.09
C ILE A 152 -6.83 4.09 -3.66
N PRO A 153 -7.90 4.72 -3.15
CA PRO A 153 -7.90 5.31 -1.81
C PRO A 153 -8.32 4.28 -0.77
N ILE A 154 -7.34 3.74 -0.05
CA ILE A 154 -7.57 2.85 1.09
C ILE A 154 -7.93 3.69 2.30
N ARG A 155 -9.14 3.51 2.83
CA ARG A 155 -9.61 4.17 4.06
C ARG A 155 -10.31 3.13 4.94
N ILE A 156 -9.80 2.94 6.14
CA ILE A 156 -10.40 2.02 7.12
C ILE A 156 -10.55 2.76 8.44
N PHE A 157 -11.75 2.72 9.01
CA PHE A 157 -12.04 3.29 10.33
C PHE A 157 -12.21 2.15 11.32
N TYR A 158 -11.52 2.23 12.45
CA TYR A 158 -11.52 1.19 13.46
C TYR A 158 -11.40 1.77 14.86
N GLU A 159 -11.82 1.00 15.86
CA GLU A 159 -11.79 1.35 17.27
C GLU A 159 -10.99 0.29 18.01
N SER A 160 -10.27 0.71 19.06
CA SER A 160 -9.63 -0.22 19.99
C SER A 160 -10.66 -0.82 20.95
N LEU A 161 -10.58 -2.12 21.20
CA LEU A 161 -11.48 -2.87 22.07
C LEU A 161 -10.98 -2.99 23.53
N GLY A 162 -9.81 -2.43 23.83
CA GLY A 162 -9.19 -2.48 25.17
C GLY A 162 -7.93 -3.33 25.26
#